data_AF-A0A0F8ATS3-F1
#
_entry.id   AF-A0A0F8ATS3-F1
#
_cell.length_a   1.000
_cell.length_b   1.000
_cell.length_c   1.000
_cell.angle_alpha   90.00
_cell.angle_beta   90.00
_cell.angle_gamma   90.00
#
_symmetry.space_group_name_H-M   'P 1'
#
loop_
_entity.id
_entity.type
_entity.pdbx_description
1 polymer ?
#
loop_
_entity_poly.entity_id
_entity_poly.type
_entity_poly.pdbx_seq_one_letter_code
_entity_poly.pdbx_strand_id
1 'polypeptide(L)'
;MPNKPARYGIKSWVACDARSSYAWKMQLYTGKKPTATAAASSAAGREEREEEEEKEEEKDEGRKKGKGRGGSEKNQGTRVVLDVTKGLTGRNITCDNFFTSYELAQRLLLETNNTLLGTIRKNKPELPDALLALRGRRVLSSKFAFTRDTALVSYLAKKNKNVLLLSTFHTRTADVVGRRQRADNKPAVILDYNSNKGGVDNLDKVVATYSCRRMTARWPLAVFHNILDVSSYNAFVIWRELNPDWLPGKRNKRRVFLKQLGKALVAPLIERRTRLPRAEAAAAVVKTHRLAAGGGGGGCSGSGGVTTTPALPPPPPPPPPPSSSAAAATSTAPVNPPLPASKRKRCQVCPSKKDCKTHNVCRGCEKYICRGCALLYCPACANYFCSSSERGSV
;
A
#
# COMPACT_ATOMS: atom_id res chain seq x y z
N MET A 1 20.51 2.93 -0.69
CA MET A 1 20.13 4.19 -0.04
C MET A 1 20.45 4.07 1.46
N PRO A 2 21.56 4.64 1.95
CA PRO A 2 22.09 4.32 3.29
C PRO A 2 21.14 4.61 4.46
N ASN A 3 20.37 5.68 4.38
CA ASN A 3 19.49 6.14 5.47
C ASN A 3 18.04 5.65 5.36
N LYS A 4 17.76 4.65 4.52
CA LYS A 4 16.41 4.07 4.35
C LYS A 4 16.34 2.69 5.04
N PRO A 5 15.16 2.29 5.55
CA PRO A 5 14.99 0.97 6.20
C PRO A 5 15.44 -0.19 5.32
N ALA A 6 15.13 -0.13 4.02
CA ALA A 6 15.69 -1.03 3.01
C ALA A 6 16.91 -0.38 2.33
N ARG A 7 18.06 -1.05 2.42
CA ARG A 7 19.32 -0.56 1.82
C ARG A 7 19.26 -0.56 0.29
N TYR A 8 18.54 -1.51 -0.31
CA TYR A 8 18.37 -1.67 -1.75
C TYR A 8 16.89 -1.61 -2.12
N GLY A 9 16.60 -1.07 -3.30
CA GLY A 9 15.23 -0.94 -3.78
C GLY A 9 15.13 -0.05 -5.01
N ILE A 10 13.94 -0.02 -5.59
CA ILE A 10 13.59 0.84 -6.72
C ILE A 10 13.14 2.19 -6.16
N LYS A 11 13.67 3.28 -6.71
CA LYS A 11 13.30 4.62 -6.29
C LYS A 11 12.20 5.17 -7.21
N SER A 12 11.18 5.77 -6.61
CA SER A 12 10.14 6.52 -7.30
C SER A 12 10.06 7.93 -6.74
N TRP A 13 9.85 8.91 -7.60
CA TRP A 13 9.47 10.27 -7.26
C TRP A 13 7.96 10.34 -7.21
N VAL A 14 7.40 11.00 -6.20
CA VAL A 14 5.96 11.10 -6.00
C VAL A 14 5.60 12.53 -5.63
N ALA A 15 4.58 13.08 -6.29
CA ALA A 15 3.86 14.26 -5.83
C ALA A 15 2.53 13.79 -5.22
N CYS A 16 2.19 14.31 -4.04
CA CYS A 16 0.94 13.99 -3.37
C CYS A 16 0.32 15.24 -2.73
N ASP A 17 -0.98 15.17 -2.47
CA ASP A 17 -1.66 16.15 -1.64
C ASP A 17 -1.14 16.07 -0.19
N ALA A 18 -0.88 17.21 0.44
CA ALA A 18 -0.26 17.26 1.75
C ALA A 18 -1.19 16.78 2.88
N ARG A 19 -2.50 16.97 2.73
CA ARG A 19 -3.50 16.68 3.78
C ARG A 19 -3.98 15.24 3.72
N SER A 20 -4.30 14.76 2.53
CA SER A 20 -4.86 13.41 2.30
C SER A 20 -3.80 12.37 1.95
N SER A 21 -2.58 12.79 1.60
CA SER A 21 -1.55 11.95 1.00
C SER A 21 -1.98 11.29 -0.31
N TYR A 22 -3.00 11.82 -0.99
CA TYR A 22 -3.42 11.34 -2.31
C TYR A 22 -2.27 11.46 -3.30
N ALA A 23 -1.85 10.35 -3.90
CA ALA A 23 -0.76 10.36 -4.88
C ALA A 23 -1.28 10.93 -6.21
N TRP A 24 -0.79 12.12 -6.58
CA TRP A 24 -1.14 12.79 -7.83
C TRP A 24 -0.39 12.17 -9.01
N LYS A 25 0.94 12.10 -8.91
CA LYS A 25 1.81 11.58 -9.97
C LYS A 25 3.01 10.85 -9.39
N MET A 26 3.41 9.77 -10.04
CA MET A 26 4.58 8.99 -9.69
C MET A 26 5.47 8.77 -10.91
N GLN A 27 6.78 8.93 -10.74
CA GLN A 27 7.79 8.70 -11.78
C GLN A 27 8.87 7.75 -11.25
N LEU A 28 9.14 6.66 -11.97
CA LEU A 28 10.23 5.75 -11.61
C LEU A 28 11.59 6.38 -11.93
N TYR A 29 12.55 6.23 -11.02
CA TYR A 29 13.93 6.59 -11.25
C TYR A 29 14.69 5.41 -11.87
N THR A 30 15.07 5.56 -13.13
CA THR A 30 15.74 4.51 -13.93
C THR A 30 17.26 4.49 -13.81
N GLY A 31 17.83 5.28 -12.91
CA GLY A 31 19.28 5.35 -12.72
C GLY A 31 19.95 6.46 -13.54
N LYS A 32 21.24 6.28 -13.82
CA LYS A 32 22.01 7.23 -14.63
C LYS A 32 21.95 6.78 -16.08
N LYS A 33 21.68 7.71 -17.00
CA LYS A 33 21.81 7.43 -18.43
C LYS A 33 23.28 7.12 -18.74
N PRO A 34 23.59 6.11 -19.57
CA PRO A 34 24.93 5.94 -20.09
C PRO A 34 25.31 7.21 -20.87
N THR A 35 26.55 7.68 -20.69
CA THR A 35 27.09 8.75 -21.53
C THR A 35 27.05 8.31 -22.99
N ALA A 36 26.74 9.21 -23.94
CA ALA A 36 26.54 8.90 -25.36
C ALA A 36 27.67 8.03 -25.97
N THR A 37 28.89 8.14 -25.45
CA THR A 37 30.05 7.34 -25.84
C THR A 37 29.89 5.83 -25.58
N ALA A 38 29.09 5.42 -24.58
CA ALA A 38 28.85 4.01 -24.26
C ALA A 38 27.67 3.40 -25.05
N ALA A 39 26.77 4.24 -25.58
CA ALA A 39 25.69 3.79 -26.44
C ALA A 39 26.20 3.44 -27.85
N ALA A 40 27.21 4.16 -28.33
CA ALA A 40 27.88 3.89 -29.61
C ALA A 40 28.65 2.55 -29.59
N SER A 41 29.35 2.24 -28.49
CA SER A 41 30.09 0.97 -28.35
C SER A 41 29.18 -0.26 -28.21
N SER A 42 27.96 -0.10 -27.70
CA SER A 42 27.00 -1.21 -27.59
C SER A 42 26.22 -1.48 -28.89
N ALA A 43 26.20 -0.52 -29.82
CA ALA A 43 25.58 -0.68 -31.13
C ALA A 43 26.54 -1.28 -32.16
N ALA A 44 27.84 -0.98 -32.05
CA ALA A 44 28.88 -1.51 -32.94
C ALA A 44 29.26 -2.98 -32.65
N GLY A 45 28.90 -3.54 -31.48
CA GLY A 45 29.22 -4.92 -31.10
C GLY A 45 28.15 -5.96 -31.44
N ARG A 46 27.24 -5.67 -32.40
CA ARG A 46 26.18 -6.61 -32.80
C ARG A 46 26.31 -7.12 -34.25
N GLU A 47 27.36 -6.74 -34.94
CA GLU A 47 27.74 -7.24 -36.27
C GLU A 47 29.24 -7.54 -36.24
N GLU A 48 29.60 -8.81 -36.01
CA GLU A 48 30.91 -9.51 -36.09
C GLU A 48 30.96 -10.53 -34.94
N ARG A 49 30.42 -11.74 -35.13
CA ARG A 49 30.96 -12.94 -35.78
C ARG A 49 31.50 -13.92 -34.72
N GLU A 50 31.08 -15.15 -34.93
CA GLU A 50 31.47 -16.40 -34.28
C GLU A 50 32.98 -16.64 -34.26
N GLU A 51 33.40 -17.60 -33.43
CA GLU A 51 34.74 -18.22 -33.29
C GLU A 51 35.73 -17.48 -32.36
N GLU A 52 35.88 -17.97 -31.12
CA GLU A 52 37.06 -18.75 -30.69
C GLU A 52 36.96 -19.10 -29.19
N GLU A 53 37.12 -20.39 -28.93
CA GLU A 53 37.27 -21.02 -27.62
C GLU A 53 38.71 -20.92 -27.09
N GLU A 54 38.82 -20.90 -25.76
CA GLU A 54 39.98 -21.30 -24.92
C GLU A 54 41.34 -20.56 -25.04
N LYS A 55 41.72 -19.80 -24.00
CA LYS A 55 42.65 -20.24 -22.91
C LYS A 55 43.05 -19.10 -21.95
N GLU A 56 43.47 -19.53 -20.76
CA GLU A 56 44.26 -18.86 -19.71
C GLU A 56 43.52 -18.26 -18.49
N GLU A 57 43.34 -19.14 -17.49
CA GLU A 57 43.71 -18.89 -16.07
C GLU A 57 45.18 -18.37 -16.02
N GLU A 58 45.70 -17.51 -15.14
CA GLU A 58 45.46 -17.19 -13.74
C GLU A 58 46.30 -15.92 -13.46
N LYS A 59 45.77 -14.91 -12.73
CA LYS A 59 46.58 -14.13 -11.78
C LYS A 59 45.71 -13.26 -10.87
N ASP A 60 45.98 -13.48 -9.59
CA ASP A 60 45.50 -12.83 -8.40
C ASP A 60 45.88 -11.34 -8.31
N GLU A 61 45.19 -10.67 -7.39
CA GLU A 61 45.39 -9.33 -6.84
C GLU A 61 44.96 -8.08 -7.64
N GLY A 62 43.86 -7.48 -7.15
CA GLY A 62 43.71 -6.03 -7.08
C GLY A 62 43.00 -5.36 -8.25
N ARG A 63 41.66 -5.30 -8.25
CA ARG A 63 40.97 -4.30 -9.09
C ARG A 63 39.73 -3.68 -8.44
N LYS A 64 39.96 -2.45 -7.96
CA LYS A 64 39.00 -1.38 -7.65
C LYS A 64 37.61 -1.60 -8.28
N LYS A 65 36.58 -1.61 -7.43
CA LYS A 65 35.16 -1.44 -7.80
C LYS A 65 35.04 -0.39 -8.90
N GLY A 66 34.76 -0.84 -10.12
CA GLY A 66 34.46 -0.02 -11.27
C GLY A 66 33.30 0.91 -10.94
N LYS A 67 33.61 2.17 -10.67
CA LYS A 67 32.64 3.25 -10.53
C LYS A 67 32.03 3.45 -11.92
N GLY A 68 30.84 2.88 -12.15
CA GLY A 68 30.13 2.99 -13.42
C GLY A 68 30.17 4.43 -13.96
N ARG A 69 30.75 4.57 -15.16
CA ARG A 69 31.00 5.83 -15.89
C ARG A 69 29.68 6.41 -16.41
N GLY A 70 28.85 6.89 -15.47
CA GLY A 70 27.68 7.69 -15.75
C GLY A 70 27.73 8.96 -14.90
N GLY A 71 27.73 10.13 -15.56
CA GLY A 71 27.51 11.40 -14.88
C GLY A 71 26.13 11.40 -14.22
N SER A 72 26.01 11.98 -13.03
CA SER A 72 24.67 12.28 -12.49
C SER A 72 23.96 13.24 -13.43
N GLU A 73 22.70 12.97 -13.73
CA GLU A 73 21.84 13.89 -14.48
C GLU A 73 21.92 15.30 -13.88
N LYS A 74 22.35 16.28 -14.68
CA LYS A 74 22.38 17.68 -14.28
C LYS A 74 20.93 18.14 -14.08
N ASN A 75 20.67 18.91 -13.02
CA ASN A 75 19.34 19.48 -12.72
C ASN A 75 18.19 18.46 -12.57
N GLN A 76 18.50 17.22 -12.16
CA GLN A 76 17.49 16.19 -11.91
C GLN A 76 16.36 16.66 -10.98
N GLY A 77 16.67 17.39 -9.90
CA GLY A 77 15.68 17.90 -8.96
C GLY A 77 14.63 18.78 -9.65
N THR A 78 15.10 19.79 -10.40
CA THR A 78 14.25 20.71 -11.17
C THR A 78 13.39 19.97 -12.18
N ARG A 79 13.97 19.09 -13.00
CA ARG A 79 13.22 18.31 -14.00
C ARG A 79 12.12 17.49 -13.34
N VAL A 80 12.46 16.74 -12.28
CA VAL A 80 11.50 15.88 -11.59
C VAL A 80 10.32 16.69 -11.10
N VAL A 81 10.55 17.85 -10.45
CA VAL A 81 9.46 18.67 -9.92
C VAL A 81 8.55 19.14 -11.06
N LEU A 82 9.10 19.73 -12.12
CA LEU A 82 8.31 20.19 -13.27
C LEU A 82 7.50 19.05 -13.90
N ASP A 83 8.06 17.86 -14.04
CA ASP A 83 7.37 16.69 -14.61
C ASP A 83 6.23 16.20 -13.72
N VAL A 84 6.45 16.13 -12.40
CA VAL A 84 5.44 15.65 -11.44
C VAL A 84 4.34 16.68 -11.17
N THR A 85 4.62 17.97 -11.38
CA THR A 85 3.64 19.07 -11.21
C THR A 85 2.99 19.49 -12.53
N LYS A 86 3.41 18.93 -13.67
CA LYS A 86 2.76 19.20 -14.97
C LYS A 86 1.24 19.01 -14.88
N GLY A 87 0.50 20.07 -15.23
CA GLY A 87 -0.97 20.12 -15.17
C GLY A 87 -1.54 20.73 -13.88
N LEU A 88 -0.72 21.04 -12.88
CA LEU A 88 -1.14 21.79 -11.70
C LEU A 88 -0.90 23.29 -11.92
N THR A 89 -1.87 24.11 -11.52
CA THR A 89 -1.77 25.58 -11.55
C THR A 89 -2.34 26.16 -10.25
N GLY A 90 -1.80 27.28 -9.78
CA GLY A 90 -2.30 27.96 -8.57
C GLY A 90 -2.09 27.19 -7.26
N ARG A 91 -1.12 26.27 -7.19
CA ARG A 91 -0.87 25.41 -6.02
C ARG A 91 0.45 25.75 -5.33
N ASN A 92 0.51 25.49 -4.02
CA ASN A 92 1.74 25.57 -3.25
C ASN A 92 2.44 24.20 -3.20
N ILE A 93 3.66 24.11 -3.72
CA ILE A 93 4.46 22.90 -3.80
C ILE A 93 5.47 22.90 -2.66
N THR A 94 5.35 21.94 -1.75
CA THR A 94 6.32 21.75 -0.66
C THR A 94 7.39 20.75 -1.06
N CYS A 95 8.66 21.12 -0.97
CA CYS A 95 9.80 20.31 -1.41
C CYS A 95 10.87 20.12 -0.33
N ASP A 96 11.57 18.98 -0.40
CA ASP A 96 12.80 18.77 0.36
C ASP A 96 14.00 19.49 -0.31
N ASN A 97 15.12 19.55 0.40
CA ASN A 97 16.36 20.19 -0.01
C ASN A 97 16.97 19.66 -1.31
N PHE A 98 16.66 18.43 -1.71
CA PHE A 98 17.17 17.86 -2.95
C PHE A 98 16.57 18.57 -4.18
N PHE A 99 15.34 19.05 -4.07
CA PHE A 99 14.60 19.63 -5.19
C PHE A 99 14.65 21.17 -5.20
N THR A 100 14.83 21.77 -4.03
CA THR A 100 14.67 23.23 -3.86
C THR A 100 15.84 24.01 -4.47
N SER A 101 15.53 24.96 -5.35
CA SER A 101 16.44 25.99 -5.87
C SER A 101 15.68 27.28 -6.15
N TYR A 102 16.39 28.41 -6.19
CA TYR A 102 15.80 29.69 -6.56
C TYR A 102 15.21 29.67 -7.98
N GLU A 103 15.97 29.18 -8.95
CA GLU A 103 15.55 29.04 -10.34
C GLU A 103 14.24 28.22 -10.49
N LEU A 104 14.14 27.09 -9.78
CA LEU A 104 12.91 26.27 -9.82
C LEU A 104 11.71 27.04 -9.25
N ALA A 105 11.90 27.75 -8.14
CA ALA A 105 10.83 28.50 -7.49
C ALA A 105 10.28 29.60 -8.40
N GLN A 106 11.18 30.32 -9.10
CA GLN A 106 10.84 31.33 -10.10
C GLN A 106 10.09 30.72 -11.29
N ARG A 107 10.61 29.62 -11.81
CA ARG A 107 10.00 28.92 -12.95
C ARG A 107 8.58 28.44 -12.66
N LEU A 108 8.36 27.84 -11.50
CA LEU A 108 7.03 27.41 -11.07
C LEU A 108 6.05 28.58 -10.95
N LEU A 109 6.51 29.69 -10.39
CA LEU A 109 5.70 30.89 -10.18
C LEU A 109 5.31 31.52 -11.52
N LEU A 110 6.28 31.73 -12.42
CA LEU A 110 6.08 32.42 -13.69
C LEU A 110 5.36 31.56 -14.73
N GLU A 111 5.71 30.28 -14.87
CA GLU A 111 5.16 29.43 -15.94
C GLU A 111 3.81 28.82 -15.58
N THR A 112 3.53 28.59 -14.28
CA THR A 112 2.36 27.80 -13.85
C THR A 112 1.57 28.43 -12.70
N ASN A 113 1.95 29.63 -12.25
CA ASN A 113 1.39 30.28 -11.07
C ASN A 113 1.40 29.37 -9.83
N ASN A 114 2.42 28.51 -9.72
CA ASN A 114 2.60 27.63 -8.57
C ASN A 114 3.67 28.22 -7.65
N THR A 115 3.41 28.26 -6.36
CA THR A 115 4.40 28.69 -5.37
C THR A 115 5.24 27.51 -4.89
N LEU A 116 6.46 27.78 -4.43
CA LEU A 116 7.34 26.79 -3.84
C LEU A 116 7.59 27.12 -2.37
N LEU A 117 7.65 26.09 -1.54
CA LEU A 117 8.09 26.15 -0.15
C LEU A 117 9.02 24.98 0.12
N GLY A 118 10.27 25.24 0.52
CA GLY A 118 11.19 24.14 0.77
C GLY A 118 12.42 24.53 1.54
N THR A 119 13.05 23.55 2.16
CA THR A 119 14.38 23.73 2.74
C THR A 119 15.40 23.89 1.62
N ILE A 120 16.34 24.81 1.74
CA ILE A 120 17.41 25.01 0.76
C ILE A 120 18.77 24.62 1.35
N ARG A 121 19.64 24.01 0.53
CA ARG A 121 20.97 23.60 0.99
C ARG A 121 21.87 24.82 1.14
N LYS A 122 22.67 24.86 2.22
CA LYS A 122 23.61 25.96 2.52
C LYS A 122 24.69 26.22 1.46
N ASN A 123 24.96 25.25 0.58
CA ASN A 123 26.01 25.35 -0.45
C ASN A 123 25.48 25.93 -1.77
N LYS A 124 24.28 26.51 -1.76
CA LYS A 124 23.67 27.13 -2.93
C LYS A 124 24.24 28.54 -3.14
N PRO A 125 24.78 28.86 -4.32
CA PRO A 125 25.40 30.16 -4.59
C PRO A 125 24.40 31.33 -4.53
N GLU A 126 23.11 31.05 -4.71
CA GLU A 126 22.04 32.06 -4.60
C GLU A 126 21.80 32.59 -3.16
N LEU A 127 22.47 32.04 -2.14
CA LEU A 127 22.25 32.40 -0.74
C LEU A 127 23.16 33.54 -0.28
N PRO A 128 22.62 34.64 0.28
CA PRO A 128 23.43 35.69 0.90
C PRO A 128 24.21 35.18 2.13
N ASP A 129 25.49 35.52 2.22
CA ASP A 129 26.36 35.16 3.35
C ASP A 129 25.82 35.64 4.71
N ALA A 130 25.11 36.76 4.72
CA ALA A 130 24.45 37.29 5.91
C ALA A 130 23.45 36.31 6.55
N LEU A 131 22.81 35.44 5.75
CA LEU A 131 21.90 34.38 6.21
C LEU A 131 22.66 33.13 6.68
N LEU A 132 23.88 32.92 6.20
CA LEU A 132 24.74 31.79 6.57
C LEU A 132 25.55 32.06 7.85
N ALA A 133 25.83 33.33 8.14
CA ALA A 133 26.59 33.75 9.31
C ALA A 133 25.91 33.33 10.64
N LEU A 134 26.62 32.54 11.45
CA LEU A 134 26.12 32.00 12.73
C LEU A 134 26.75 32.65 13.97
N ARG A 135 27.93 33.25 13.83
CA ARG A 135 28.64 33.88 14.96
C ARG A 135 27.80 35.01 15.54
N GLY A 136 27.74 35.09 16.86
CA GLY A 136 26.97 36.13 17.58
C GLY A 136 25.44 36.00 17.51
N ARG A 137 24.89 34.98 16.83
CA ARG A 137 23.43 34.80 16.75
C ARG A 137 22.86 34.09 17.98
N ARG A 138 21.84 34.68 18.59
CA ARG A 138 21.04 34.05 19.66
C ARG A 138 20.28 32.83 19.13
N VAL A 139 20.16 31.77 19.93
CA VAL A 139 19.30 30.62 19.61
C VAL A 139 17.83 31.09 19.53
N LEU A 140 17.04 30.45 18.66
CA LEU A 140 15.66 30.84 18.34
C LEU A 140 15.55 32.23 17.65
N SER A 141 16.65 32.74 17.08
CA SER A 141 16.63 33.94 16.23
C SER A 141 16.40 33.59 14.77
N SER A 142 15.77 34.52 14.05
CA SER A 142 15.51 34.42 12.61
C SER A 142 16.13 35.61 11.88
N LYS A 143 16.66 35.38 10.68
CA LYS A 143 17.01 36.41 9.69
C LYS A 143 16.21 36.16 8.44
N PHE A 144 15.87 37.24 7.74
CA PHE A 144 15.06 37.19 6.54
C PHE A 144 15.76 37.95 5.41
N ALA A 145 15.62 37.46 4.19
CA ALA A 145 15.96 38.21 2.99
C ALA A 145 14.79 38.10 2.01
N PHE A 146 14.54 39.18 1.27
CA PHE A 146 13.39 39.31 0.40
C PHE A 146 13.83 39.78 -0.97
N THR A 147 13.26 39.18 -2.00
CA THR A 147 13.13 39.77 -3.33
C THR A 147 11.67 40.22 -3.51
N ARG A 148 11.31 40.69 -4.71
CA ARG A 148 9.93 41.07 -5.04
C ARG A 148 8.92 39.92 -4.83
N ASP A 149 9.35 38.68 -5.02
CA ASP A 149 8.50 37.50 -5.14
C ASP A 149 8.97 36.29 -4.33
N THR A 150 10.08 36.43 -3.59
CA THR A 150 10.70 35.33 -2.86
C THR A 150 11.16 35.78 -1.49
N ALA A 151 10.92 34.95 -0.49
CA ALA A 151 11.46 35.08 0.84
C ALA A 151 12.44 33.94 1.15
N LEU A 152 13.56 34.31 1.75
CA LEU A 152 14.52 33.41 2.37
C LEU A 152 14.47 33.58 3.87
N VAL A 153 14.42 32.46 4.59
CA VAL A 153 14.38 32.42 6.05
C VAL A 153 15.58 31.65 6.57
N SER A 154 16.28 32.24 7.54
CA SER A 154 17.40 31.63 8.26
C SER A 154 17.10 31.58 9.75
N TYR A 155 16.69 30.42 10.24
CA TYR A 155 16.27 30.20 11.63
C TYR A 155 17.25 29.32 12.40
N LEU A 156 17.73 29.82 13.54
CA LEU A 156 18.70 29.13 14.37
C LEU A 156 18.03 28.31 15.48
N ALA A 157 17.62 27.09 15.17
CA ALA A 157 16.89 26.23 16.11
C ALA A 157 17.75 25.78 17.32
N LYS A 158 19.04 25.54 17.10
CA LYS A 158 20.04 25.19 18.13
C LYS A 158 21.36 25.87 17.80
N LYS A 159 22.28 25.94 18.78
CA LYS A 159 23.65 26.43 18.55
C LYS A 159 24.27 25.73 17.34
N ASN A 160 24.78 26.51 16.38
CA ASN A 160 25.39 26.04 15.13
C ASN A 160 24.49 25.18 14.22
N LYS A 161 23.16 25.19 14.40
CA LYS A 161 22.19 24.48 13.55
C LYS A 161 21.22 25.46 12.92
N ASN A 162 21.58 25.91 11.72
CA ASN A 162 20.78 26.84 10.93
C ASN A 162 19.84 26.08 9.99
N VAL A 163 18.58 26.49 9.98
CA VAL A 163 17.53 25.96 9.12
C VAL A 163 17.22 27.03 8.09
N LEU A 164 17.49 26.71 6.82
CA LEU A 164 17.28 27.61 5.68
C LEU A 164 16.06 27.16 4.88
N LEU A 165 15.11 28.08 4.67
CA LEU A 165 13.95 27.86 3.81
C LEU A 165 13.87 28.93 2.73
N LEU A 166 13.40 28.51 1.56
CA LEU A 166 13.04 29.35 0.42
C LEU A 166 11.52 29.26 0.25
N SER A 167 10.86 30.39 0.04
CA SER A 167 9.44 30.43 -0.28
C SER A 167 9.08 31.52 -1.28
N THR A 168 8.28 31.19 -2.29
CA THR A 168 7.59 32.18 -3.15
C THR A 168 6.12 32.36 -2.75
N PHE A 169 5.67 31.70 -1.68
CA PHE A 169 4.32 31.85 -1.12
C PHE A 169 4.26 33.01 -0.11
N HIS A 170 5.32 33.20 0.67
CA HIS A 170 5.36 34.16 1.78
C HIS A 170 6.15 35.42 1.40
N THR A 171 5.62 36.25 0.51
CA THR A 171 6.37 37.35 -0.14
C THR A 171 6.39 38.67 0.64
N ARG A 172 5.69 38.77 1.78
CA ARG A 172 5.61 40.00 2.59
C ARG A 172 5.99 39.79 4.05
N THR A 173 6.49 40.87 4.66
CA THR A 173 6.98 40.93 6.04
C THR A 173 5.94 40.49 7.08
N ALA A 174 4.65 40.77 6.88
CA ALA A 174 3.60 40.35 7.81
C ALA A 174 3.38 38.81 7.81
N ASP A 175 3.36 38.19 6.63
CA ASP A 175 3.12 36.75 6.45
C ASP A 175 4.28 35.89 6.95
N VAL A 176 5.50 36.46 6.93
CA VAL A 176 6.74 35.78 7.31
C VAL A 176 7.05 35.93 8.80
N VAL A 177 6.73 37.09 9.36
CA VAL A 177 6.95 37.41 10.77
C VAL A 177 5.85 36.87 11.67
N GLY A 178 4.67 36.51 11.12
CA GLY A 178 3.51 35.91 11.78
C GLY A 178 3.79 35.48 13.22
N ARG A 179 3.77 36.46 14.13
CA ARG A 179 4.17 36.33 15.54
C ARG A 179 3.07 35.57 16.25
N ARG A 180 2.96 34.27 16.00
CA ARG A 180 2.38 33.38 17.00
C ARG A 180 3.43 33.34 18.11
N GLN A 181 3.31 34.22 19.10
CA GLN A 181 4.15 34.25 20.30
C GLN A 181 4.18 32.83 20.89
N ARG A 182 5.21 32.09 20.51
CA ARG A 182 5.51 30.74 20.98
C ARG A 182 6.88 30.80 21.61
N ALA A 183 7.09 29.98 22.63
CA ALA A 183 8.38 29.86 23.29
C ALA A 183 9.53 29.54 22.32
N ASP A 184 9.23 28.89 21.18
CA ASP A 184 10.23 28.51 20.18
C ASP A 184 10.52 29.56 19.09
N ASN A 185 9.80 30.70 19.04
CA ASN A 185 10.00 31.79 18.06
C ASN A 185 10.13 31.31 16.59
N LYS A 186 9.45 30.22 16.21
CA LYS A 186 9.49 29.71 14.84
C LYS A 186 8.72 30.64 13.89
N PRO A 187 9.33 31.07 12.77
CA PRO A 187 8.64 31.81 11.71
C PRO A 187 7.48 31.01 11.11
N ALA A 188 6.45 31.72 10.63
CA ALA A 188 5.28 31.11 9.98
C ALA A 188 5.66 30.18 8.82
N VAL A 189 6.62 30.60 7.99
CA VAL A 189 7.18 29.81 6.87
C VAL A 189 7.64 28.40 7.32
N ILE A 190 8.23 28.30 8.52
CA ILE A 190 8.69 27.03 9.08
C ILE A 190 7.51 26.19 9.59
N LEU A 191 6.49 26.84 10.15
CA LEU A 191 5.26 26.17 10.59
C LEU A 191 4.54 25.54 9.40
N ASP A 192 4.38 26.30 8.31
CA ASP A 192 3.70 25.85 7.09
C ASP A 192 4.48 24.78 6.35
N TYR A 193 5.82 24.88 6.35
CA TYR A 193 6.66 23.80 5.85
C TYR A 193 6.46 22.52 6.67
N ASN A 194 6.42 22.63 8.00
CA ASN A 194 6.25 21.47 8.88
C ASN A 194 4.87 20.83 8.77
N SER A 195 3.81 21.59 8.50
CA SER A 195 2.47 21.04 8.27
C SER A 195 2.38 20.25 6.97
N ASN A 196 3.16 20.64 5.95
CA ASN A 196 2.99 20.11 4.59
C ASN A 196 4.04 19.07 4.19
N LYS A 197 5.27 19.14 4.73
CA LYS A 197 6.39 18.24 4.35
C LYS A 197 6.12 16.75 4.56
N GLY A 198 5.16 16.40 5.42
CA GLY A 198 4.83 15.03 5.78
C GLY A 198 3.97 14.27 4.76
N GLY A 199 3.46 14.92 3.70
CA GLY A 199 2.51 14.28 2.77
C GLY A 199 3.00 12.96 2.18
N VAL A 200 4.22 12.96 1.61
CA VAL A 200 4.83 11.78 0.97
C VAL A 200 5.26 10.74 2.00
N ASP A 201 5.82 11.16 3.14
CA ASP A 201 6.20 10.24 4.22
C ASP A 201 4.98 9.54 4.82
N ASN A 202 3.85 10.26 4.93
CA ASN A 202 2.58 9.68 5.34
C ASN A 202 2.08 8.66 4.32
N LEU A 203 2.15 8.96 3.02
CA LEU A 203 1.82 8.00 1.95
C LEU A 203 2.67 6.72 2.08
N ASP A 204 3.98 6.85 2.26
CA ASP A 204 4.89 5.70 2.42
C ASP A 204 4.52 4.88 3.66
N LYS A 205 4.26 5.55 4.79
CA LYS A 205 3.84 4.89 6.03
C LYS A 205 2.52 4.13 5.89
N VAL A 206 1.51 4.75 5.27
CA VAL A 206 0.20 4.10 5.09
C VAL A 206 0.34 2.93 4.11
N VAL A 207 1.01 3.10 2.97
CA VAL A 207 1.24 2.01 2.01
C VAL A 207 2.00 0.85 2.65
N ALA A 208 3.02 1.12 3.46
CA ALA A 208 3.77 0.07 4.15
C ALA A 208 2.95 -0.72 5.18
N THR A 209 1.94 -0.09 5.81
CA THR A 209 1.12 -0.75 6.85
C THR A 209 0.23 -1.86 6.29
N TYR A 210 -0.31 -1.66 5.08
CA TYR A 210 -1.15 -2.64 4.38
C TYR A 210 -0.63 -2.79 2.96
N SER A 211 0.37 -3.66 2.81
CA SER A 211 1.05 -3.88 1.53
C SER A 211 0.81 -5.28 0.96
N CYS A 212 0.59 -5.34 -0.34
CA CYS A 212 0.52 -6.55 -1.14
C CYS A 212 1.90 -7.04 -1.61
N ARG A 213 2.99 -6.37 -1.21
CA ARG A 213 4.35 -6.78 -1.58
C ARG A 213 4.64 -8.22 -1.13
N ARG A 214 5.29 -8.96 -2.02
CA ARG A 214 5.77 -10.34 -1.81
C ARG A 214 7.20 -10.46 -2.29
N MET A 215 7.93 -11.43 -1.74
CA MET A 215 9.26 -11.78 -2.22
C MET A 215 9.18 -12.18 -3.70
N THR A 216 10.05 -11.61 -4.52
CA THR A 216 10.09 -11.84 -5.96
C THR A 216 11.51 -11.60 -6.49
N ALA A 217 11.95 -12.43 -7.42
CA ALA A 217 13.18 -12.21 -8.17
C ALA A 217 12.99 -11.27 -9.38
N ARG A 218 11.73 -10.90 -9.70
CA ARG A 218 11.38 -10.08 -10.86
C ARG A 218 11.06 -8.66 -10.43
N TRP A 219 11.92 -7.70 -10.79
CA TRP A 219 11.75 -6.28 -10.46
C TRP A 219 10.44 -5.64 -10.98
N PRO A 220 9.87 -6.01 -12.15
CA PRO A 220 8.61 -5.42 -12.59
C PRO A 220 7.46 -5.75 -11.63
N LEU A 221 7.49 -6.94 -11.02
CA LEU A 221 6.49 -7.35 -10.03
C LEU A 221 6.60 -6.51 -8.74
N ALA A 222 7.81 -6.10 -8.36
CA ALA A 222 8.00 -5.18 -7.23
C ALA A 222 7.38 -3.80 -7.50
N VAL A 223 7.50 -3.30 -8.73
CA VAL A 223 6.82 -2.07 -9.18
C VAL A 223 5.31 -2.27 -9.20
N PHE A 224 4.82 -3.38 -9.75
CA PHE A 224 3.39 -3.69 -9.81
C PHE A 224 2.74 -3.75 -8.43
N HIS A 225 3.38 -4.40 -7.44
CA HIS A 225 2.88 -4.40 -6.06
C HIS A 225 2.77 -2.97 -5.50
N ASN A 226 3.74 -2.10 -5.81
CA ASN A 226 3.68 -0.70 -5.37
C ASN A 226 2.51 0.05 -6.03
N ILE A 227 2.25 -0.19 -7.32
CA ILE A 227 1.10 0.37 -8.03
C ILE A 227 -0.20 -0.08 -7.35
N LEU A 228 -0.35 -1.37 -7.04
CA LEU A 228 -1.54 -1.88 -6.35
C LEU A 228 -1.76 -1.21 -4.99
N ASP A 229 -0.71 -1.07 -4.19
CA ASP A 229 -0.82 -0.48 -2.85
C ASP A 229 -1.20 1.01 -2.91
N VAL A 230 -0.57 1.78 -3.80
CA VAL A 230 -0.85 3.21 -4.00
C VAL A 230 -2.24 3.42 -4.58
N SER A 231 -2.63 2.65 -5.60
CA SER A 231 -3.97 2.74 -6.21
C SER A 231 -5.07 2.40 -5.21
N SER A 232 -4.87 1.38 -4.38
CA SER A 232 -5.81 1.03 -3.31
C SER A 232 -5.95 2.14 -2.27
N TYR A 233 -4.87 2.86 -1.97
CA TYR A 233 -4.91 4.02 -1.08
C TYR A 233 -5.61 5.22 -1.71
N ASN A 234 -5.32 5.55 -2.98
CA ASN A 234 -6.00 6.61 -3.70
C ASN A 234 -7.51 6.35 -3.81
N ALA A 235 -7.92 5.12 -4.12
CA ALA A 235 -9.32 4.72 -4.12
C ALA A 235 -9.98 4.89 -2.75
N PHE A 236 -9.26 4.58 -1.65
CA PHE A 236 -9.74 4.82 -0.29
C PHE A 236 -9.92 6.31 0.02
N VAL A 237 -9.00 7.16 -0.43
CA VAL A 237 -9.12 8.63 -0.26
C VAL A 237 -10.37 9.12 -0.99
N ILE A 238 -10.54 8.77 -2.27
CA ILE A 238 -11.71 9.15 -3.06
C ILE A 238 -13.01 8.68 -2.37
N TRP A 239 -13.05 7.41 -1.94
CA TRP A 239 -14.21 6.85 -1.25
C TRP A 239 -14.59 7.64 0.01
N ARG A 240 -13.60 8.05 0.81
CA ARG A 240 -13.82 8.83 2.03
C ARG A 240 -14.36 10.23 1.72
N GLU A 241 -13.86 10.88 0.68
CA GLU A 241 -14.33 12.23 0.30
C GLU A 241 -15.76 12.17 -0.26
N LEU A 242 -16.11 11.11 -1.00
CA LEU A 242 -17.47 10.94 -1.54
C LEU A 242 -18.48 10.44 -0.49
N ASN A 243 -18.01 9.77 0.57
CA ASN A 243 -18.86 9.16 1.60
C ASN A 243 -18.39 9.58 3.01
N PRO A 244 -18.59 10.86 3.42
CA PRO A 244 -18.11 11.37 4.70
C PRO A 244 -18.70 10.60 5.90
N ASP A 245 -19.97 10.21 5.79
CA ASP A 245 -20.70 9.49 6.83
C ASP A 245 -20.41 7.98 6.86
N TRP A 246 -19.54 7.48 5.98
CA TRP A 246 -19.16 6.08 6.00
C TRP A 246 -18.27 5.75 7.21
N LEU A 247 -18.82 4.94 8.12
CA LEU A 247 -18.20 4.46 9.37
C LEU A 247 -17.74 5.61 10.30
N PRO A 248 -18.64 6.49 10.75
CA PRO A 248 -18.26 7.68 11.52
C PRO A 248 -17.55 7.27 12.83
N GLY A 249 -16.52 8.03 13.21
CA GLY A 249 -15.72 7.78 14.41
C GLY A 249 -14.84 6.52 14.41
N LYS A 250 -14.93 5.64 13.40
CA LYS A 250 -14.10 4.42 13.34
C LYS A 250 -12.68 4.73 12.87
N ARG A 251 -11.67 4.23 13.59
CA ARG A 251 -10.25 4.37 13.22
C ARG A 251 -9.75 3.34 12.21
N ASN A 252 -10.49 2.24 12.02
CA ASN A 252 -10.10 1.12 11.15
C ASN A 252 -10.72 1.18 9.74
N LYS A 253 -11.22 2.36 9.30
CA LYS A 253 -11.86 2.59 7.99
C LYS A 253 -11.11 1.95 6.83
N ARG A 254 -9.80 2.19 6.74
CA ARG A 254 -8.98 1.66 5.64
C ARG A 254 -8.91 0.13 5.62
N ARG A 255 -8.85 -0.52 6.78
CA ARG A 255 -8.85 -1.99 6.87
C ARG A 255 -10.17 -2.56 6.33
N VAL A 256 -11.29 -1.94 6.71
CA VAL A 256 -12.62 -2.34 6.24
C VAL A 256 -12.75 -2.11 4.74
N PHE A 257 -12.28 -0.96 4.25
CA PHE A 257 -12.27 -0.64 2.82
C PHE A 257 -11.48 -1.68 2.02
N LEU A 258 -10.24 -2.01 2.43
CA LEU A 258 -9.43 -3.00 1.73
C LEU A 258 -10.07 -4.40 1.74
N LYS A 259 -10.72 -4.79 2.84
CA LYS A 259 -11.47 -6.06 2.92
C LYS A 259 -12.63 -6.08 1.93
N GLN A 260 -13.39 -4.98 1.84
CA GLN A 260 -14.51 -4.86 0.90
C GLN A 260 -14.02 -4.82 -0.55
N LEU A 261 -12.98 -4.03 -0.84
CA LEU A 261 -12.35 -3.95 -2.15
C LEU A 261 -11.86 -5.33 -2.62
N GLY A 262 -11.14 -6.06 -1.77
CA GLY A 262 -10.66 -7.40 -2.11
C GLY A 262 -11.78 -8.39 -2.39
N LYS A 263 -12.88 -8.34 -1.61
CA LYS A 263 -14.07 -9.16 -1.87
C LYS A 263 -14.74 -8.79 -3.19
N ALA A 264 -14.93 -7.50 -3.45
CA ALA A 264 -15.57 -7.00 -4.67
C ALA A 264 -14.80 -7.37 -5.93
N LEU A 265 -13.45 -7.27 -5.91
CA LEU A 265 -12.61 -7.62 -7.05
C LEU A 265 -12.62 -9.12 -7.37
N VAL A 266 -12.80 -9.98 -6.36
CA VAL A 266 -12.75 -11.44 -6.52
C VAL A 266 -14.14 -12.06 -6.77
N ALA A 267 -15.22 -11.40 -6.34
CA ALA A 267 -16.60 -11.87 -6.52
C ALA A 267 -16.95 -12.31 -7.97
N PRO A 268 -16.71 -11.51 -9.02
CA PRO A 268 -17.04 -11.92 -10.39
C PRO A 268 -16.15 -13.08 -10.91
N LEU A 269 -14.98 -13.30 -10.29
CA LEU A 269 -14.14 -14.48 -10.59
C LEU A 269 -14.68 -15.74 -9.91
N ILE A 270 -15.24 -15.61 -8.71
CA ILE A 270 -15.88 -16.70 -7.97
C ILE A 270 -17.15 -17.14 -8.68
N GLU A 271 -17.98 -16.19 -9.11
CA GLU A 271 -19.27 -16.47 -9.76
C GLU A 271 -19.11 -17.20 -11.10
N ARG A 272 -18.16 -16.76 -11.94
CA ARG A 272 -17.84 -17.41 -13.22
C ARG A 272 -17.14 -18.75 -13.09
N ARG A 273 -16.64 -19.11 -11.90
CA ARG A 273 -15.91 -20.35 -11.70
C ARG A 273 -16.85 -21.53 -11.87
N THR A 274 -16.69 -22.34 -12.92
CA THR A 274 -17.55 -23.51 -13.19
C THR A 274 -17.31 -24.65 -12.19
N ARG A 275 -16.04 -24.96 -11.90
CA ARG A 275 -15.63 -26.07 -11.03
C ARG A 275 -15.52 -25.66 -9.56
N LEU A 276 -16.18 -26.40 -8.69
CA LEU A 276 -16.04 -26.22 -7.25
C LEU A 276 -14.61 -26.59 -6.78
N PRO A 277 -13.99 -25.77 -5.91
CA PRO A 277 -12.76 -26.14 -5.23
C PRO A 277 -12.91 -27.45 -4.45
N ARG A 278 -11.81 -28.20 -4.31
CA ARG A 278 -11.81 -29.45 -3.52
C ARG A 278 -11.95 -29.20 -2.01
N ALA A 279 -11.45 -28.06 -1.53
CA ALA A 279 -11.56 -27.69 -0.12
C ALA A 279 -12.98 -27.24 0.20
N GLU A 280 -13.60 -27.85 1.21
CA GLU A 280 -15.00 -27.63 1.59
C GLU A 280 -15.30 -26.15 1.89
N ALA A 281 -14.44 -25.46 2.64
CA ALA A 281 -14.60 -24.03 2.93
C ALA A 281 -14.62 -23.17 1.66
N ALA A 282 -13.75 -23.46 0.70
CA ALA A 282 -13.71 -22.73 -0.57
C ALA A 282 -14.90 -23.08 -1.48
N ALA A 283 -15.35 -24.33 -1.45
CA ALA A 283 -16.57 -24.75 -2.15
C ALA A 283 -17.82 -24.06 -1.58
N ALA A 284 -17.91 -23.93 -0.25
CA ALA A 284 -18.98 -23.20 0.42
C ALA A 284 -19.03 -21.74 -0.05
N VAL A 285 -17.90 -21.04 -0.10
CA VAL A 285 -17.83 -19.64 -0.61
C VAL A 285 -18.35 -19.54 -2.05
N VAL A 286 -17.97 -20.46 -2.94
CA VAL A 286 -18.45 -20.45 -4.33
C VAL A 286 -19.96 -20.69 -4.39
N LYS A 287 -20.47 -21.65 -3.61
CA LYS A 287 -21.91 -21.93 -3.53
C LYS A 287 -22.70 -20.72 -3.02
N THR A 288 -22.24 -20.06 -1.95
CA THR A 288 -22.91 -18.87 -1.40
C THR A 288 -22.96 -17.72 -2.40
N HIS A 289 -21.88 -17.47 -3.14
CA HIS A 289 -21.85 -16.42 -4.16
C HIS A 289 -22.82 -16.71 -5.33
N ARG A 290 -22.91 -17.98 -5.76
CA ARG A 290 -23.86 -18.37 -6.81
C ARG A 290 -25.32 -18.24 -6.37
N LEU A 291 -25.64 -18.64 -5.13
CA LEU A 291 -26.99 -18.50 -4.58
C LEU A 291 -27.39 -17.02 -4.46
N ALA A 292 -26.47 -16.15 -4.04
CA ALA A 292 -26.70 -14.72 -3.98
C ALA A 292 -26.93 -14.09 -5.38
N ALA A 293 -26.21 -14.57 -6.40
CA ALA A 293 -26.39 -14.11 -7.79
C ALA A 293 -27.69 -14.62 -8.44
N GLY A 294 -28.19 -15.79 -8.04
CA GLY A 294 -29.43 -16.38 -8.56
C GLY A 294 -30.73 -15.89 -7.88
N GLY A 295 -30.63 -15.14 -6.78
CA GLY A 295 -31.78 -14.70 -5.99
C GLY A 295 -32.38 -13.33 -6.35
N GLY A 296 -31.85 -12.64 -7.37
CA GLY A 296 -32.34 -11.34 -7.83
C GLY A 296 -32.73 -11.38 -9.31
N GLY A 297 -33.99 -11.69 -9.61
CA GLY A 297 -34.49 -11.66 -10.99
C GLY A 297 -35.84 -12.34 -11.21
N GLY A 298 -36.90 -11.83 -10.58
CA GLY A 298 -38.28 -12.05 -11.03
C GLY A 298 -38.66 -11.02 -12.10
N GLY A 299 -38.88 -11.50 -13.32
CA GLY A 299 -39.72 -10.99 -14.42
C GLY A 299 -39.79 -9.48 -14.74
N CYS A 300 -39.34 -9.10 -15.95
CA CYS A 300 -40.25 -8.56 -16.98
C CYS A 300 -39.56 -8.52 -18.36
N SER A 301 -40.27 -9.03 -19.36
CA SER A 301 -39.93 -9.10 -20.78
C SER A 301 -40.06 -7.72 -21.45
N GLY A 302 -39.15 -7.40 -22.38
CA GLY A 302 -39.24 -6.22 -23.24
C GLY A 302 -38.04 -6.09 -24.16
N SER A 303 -38.27 -6.24 -25.46
CA SER A 303 -37.34 -6.18 -26.59
C SER A 303 -36.72 -4.80 -26.84
N GLY A 304 -35.49 -4.76 -27.36
CA GLY A 304 -34.92 -3.60 -28.06
C GLY A 304 -33.42 -3.45 -27.85
N GLY A 305 -32.63 -3.60 -28.92
CA GLY A 305 -31.17 -3.44 -28.87
C GLY A 305 -30.73 -1.97 -28.82
N VAL A 306 -29.52 -1.74 -28.33
CA VAL A 306 -28.46 -0.85 -28.87
C VAL A 306 -27.29 -0.88 -27.90
N THR A 307 -26.09 -1.01 -28.47
CA THR A 307 -24.79 -1.07 -27.80
C THR A 307 -24.46 0.26 -27.12
N THR A 308 -24.27 0.27 -25.80
CA THR A 308 -23.52 1.33 -25.10
C THR A 308 -22.90 0.81 -23.80
N THR A 309 -21.69 1.27 -23.55
CA THR A 309 -20.74 0.91 -22.49
C THR A 309 -21.36 0.94 -21.07
N PRO A 310 -21.13 -0.03 -20.18
CA PRO A 310 -21.75 0.01 -18.86
C PRO A 310 -20.95 0.89 -17.90
N ALA A 311 -21.61 1.94 -17.41
CA ALA A 311 -21.24 2.69 -16.22
C ALA A 311 -21.36 1.82 -14.95
N LEU A 312 -20.50 2.09 -13.96
CA LEU A 312 -20.47 1.38 -12.66
C LEU A 312 -21.77 1.63 -11.86
N PRO A 313 -22.37 0.59 -11.23
CA PRO A 313 -23.57 0.75 -10.41
C PRO A 313 -23.28 1.35 -9.02
N PRO A 314 -24.26 2.05 -8.41
CA PRO A 314 -24.11 2.70 -7.10
C PRO A 314 -24.06 1.67 -5.94
N PRO A 315 -23.45 2.04 -4.79
CA PRO A 315 -23.25 1.10 -3.68
C PRO A 315 -24.55 0.79 -2.92
N PRO A 316 -24.70 -0.46 -2.41
CA PRO A 316 -25.92 -0.91 -1.73
C PRO A 316 -26.04 -0.41 -0.26
N PRO A 317 -27.27 -0.26 0.27
CA PRO A 317 -27.52 0.20 1.63
C PRO A 317 -27.21 -0.86 2.71
N PRO A 318 -26.95 -0.45 3.97
CA PRO A 318 -26.56 -1.38 5.04
C PRO A 318 -27.75 -2.17 5.63
N PRO A 319 -27.53 -3.43 6.07
CA PRO A 319 -28.59 -4.32 6.57
C PRO A 319 -28.99 -4.06 8.03
N PRO A 320 -30.23 -4.42 8.44
CA PRO A 320 -30.73 -4.27 9.81
C PRO A 320 -30.25 -5.38 10.76
N PRO A 321 -30.29 -5.17 12.10
CA PRO A 321 -29.84 -6.15 13.09
C PRO A 321 -30.90 -7.24 13.39
N PRO A 322 -30.50 -8.47 13.81
CA PRO A 322 -31.43 -9.57 14.01
C PRO A 322 -31.97 -9.67 15.46
N SER A 323 -33.25 -10.05 15.56
CA SER A 323 -33.95 -10.47 16.78
C SER A 323 -34.02 -12.00 16.89
N SER A 324 -33.94 -12.49 18.13
CA SER A 324 -33.93 -13.90 18.55
C SER A 324 -35.32 -14.54 18.69
N SER A 325 -35.46 -15.83 18.40
CA SER A 325 -36.16 -16.82 19.26
C SER A 325 -36.15 -18.23 18.66
N ALA A 326 -36.28 -19.21 19.55
CA ALA A 326 -36.05 -20.65 19.41
C ALA A 326 -37.36 -21.48 19.42
N ALA A 327 -37.21 -22.79 19.16
CA ALA A 327 -38.05 -23.96 19.53
C ALA A 327 -38.32 -24.85 18.29
N ALA A 328 -38.50 -26.18 18.33
CA ALA A 328 -38.23 -27.28 19.26
C ALA A 328 -38.45 -28.58 18.43
N ALA A 329 -37.79 -29.68 18.79
CA ALA A 329 -37.84 -30.98 18.08
C ALA A 329 -38.98 -31.90 18.58
N THR A 330 -39.38 -32.89 17.77
CA THR A 330 -39.87 -34.20 18.28
C THR A 330 -39.58 -35.34 17.30
N SER A 331 -39.19 -36.49 17.87
CA SER A 331 -38.66 -37.71 17.28
C SER A 331 -39.69 -38.84 17.14
N THR A 332 -39.47 -39.79 16.22
CA THR A 332 -39.82 -41.22 16.39
C THR A 332 -38.95 -42.09 15.47
N ALA A 333 -38.50 -43.26 15.96
CA ALA A 333 -37.73 -44.27 15.22
C ALA A 333 -38.40 -45.66 15.33
N PRO A 334 -38.24 -46.55 14.33
CA PRO A 334 -38.37 -47.99 14.53
C PRO A 334 -37.13 -48.81 14.09
N VAL A 335 -37.03 -50.01 14.65
CA VAL A 335 -35.94 -51.01 14.58
C VAL A 335 -36.05 -51.88 13.31
N ASN A 336 -34.92 -52.32 12.74
CA ASN A 336 -34.86 -53.27 11.61
C ASN A 336 -33.82 -54.43 11.81
N PRO A 337 -33.97 -55.58 11.12
CA PRO A 337 -33.29 -56.88 11.37
C PRO A 337 -31.85 -57.00 10.79
N PRO A 338 -31.13 -58.15 10.96
CA PRO A 338 -29.67 -58.20 10.85
C PRO A 338 -29.17 -58.13 9.40
N LEU A 339 -28.23 -57.21 9.16
CA LEU A 339 -27.61 -56.95 7.87
C LEU A 339 -26.29 -57.75 7.68
N PRO A 340 -25.90 -58.03 6.41
CA PRO A 340 -24.79 -58.92 6.05
C PRO A 340 -23.42 -58.36 6.47
N ALA A 341 -22.43 -59.25 6.56
CA ALA A 341 -21.05 -58.96 6.98
C ALA A 341 -20.43 -57.77 6.23
N SER A 342 -20.50 -56.60 6.86
CA SER A 342 -20.09 -55.30 6.31
C SER A 342 -18.58 -55.23 6.06
N LYS A 343 -18.15 -54.78 4.87
CA LYS A 343 -16.73 -54.57 4.53
C LYS A 343 -16.08 -53.54 5.45
N ARG A 344 -14.90 -53.85 6.00
CA ARG A 344 -14.12 -52.94 6.87
C ARG A 344 -13.75 -51.66 6.14
N LYS A 345 -13.99 -50.50 6.75
CA LYS A 345 -13.56 -49.20 6.21
C LYS A 345 -12.39 -48.63 7.02
N ARG A 346 -11.72 -47.63 6.47
CA ARG A 346 -10.56 -46.99 7.11
C ARG A 346 -10.99 -46.14 8.32
N CYS A 347 -10.20 -46.19 9.39
CA CYS A 347 -10.30 -45.26 10.51
C CYS A 347 -10.11 -43.81 10.06
N GLN A 348 -11.08 -42.96 10.36
CA GLN A 348 -11.10 -41.53 9.99
C GLN A 348 -10.38 -40.63 11.01
N VAL A 349 -9.90 -41.20 12.12
CA VAL A 349 -9.11 -40.51 13.14
C VAL A 349 -7.60 -40.75 12.94
N CYS A 350 -7.22 -41.91 12.40
CA CYS A 350 -5.82 -42.24 12.14
C CYS A 350 -5.26 -41.41 10.97
N PRO A 351 -3.97 -41.01 11.03
CA PRO A 351 -3.28 -40.44 9.87
C PRO A 351 -3.33 -41.38 8.67
N SER A 352 -3.41 -40.81 7.46
CA SER A 352 -3.49 -41.56 6.21
C SER A 352 -2.31 -42.50 5.91
N LYS A 353 -1.24 -42.51 6.70
CA LYS A 353 -0.12 -43.43 6.52
C LYS A 353 -0.30 -44.77 7.23
N LYS A 354 -1.18 -44.85 8.26
CA LYS A 354 -1.40 -46.06 9.06
C LYS A 354 -2.43 -47.05 8.47
N ASP A 355 -3.31 -46.56 7.59
CA ASP A 355 -4.40 -47.30 6.93
C ASP A 355 -5.17 -48.36 7.76
N CYS A 356 -5.41 -48.09 9.05
CA CYS A 356 -6.11 -49.05 9.92
C CYS A 356 -7.57 -49.25 9.48
N LYS A 357 -7.97 -50.51 9.21
CA LYS A 357 -9.34 -50.88 8.84
C LYS A 357 -10.18 -51.31 10.06
N THR A 358 -11.43 -50.89 10.14
CA THR A 358 -12.33 -51.10 11.27
C THR A 358 -13.78 -51.32 10.81
N HIS A 359 -14.55 -52.03 11.62
CA HIS A 359 -16.02 -52.07 11.51
C HIS A 359 -16.70 -51.11 12.51
N ASN A 360 -15.95 -50.57 13.49
CA ASN A 360 -16.54 -49.78 14.54
C ASN A 360 -16.87 -48.38 14.04
N VAL A 361 -18.07 -47.93 14.37
CA VAL A 361 -18.60 -46.63 13.98
C VAL A 361 -18.96 -45.85 15.25
N CYS A 362 -18.58 -44.58 15.31
CA CYS A 362 -18.96 -43.70 16.40
C CYS A 362 -20.47 -43.46 16.39
N ARG A 363 -21.17 -43.71 17.50
CA ARG A 363 -22.63 -43.51 17.58
C ARG A 363 -23.03 -42.03 17.45
N GLY A 364 -22.17 -41.10 17.86
CA GLY A 364 -22.48 -39.66 17.82
C GLY A 364 -22.23 -38.97 16.48
N CYS A 365 -21.23 -39.40 15.71
CA CYS A 365 -20.86 -38.74 14.44
C CYS A 365 -20.74 -39.68 13.23
N GLU A 366 -21.10 -40.96 13.40
CA GLU A 366 -21.11 -42.00 12.36
C GLU A 366 -19.77 -42.23 11.64
N LYS A 367 -18.67 -41.75 12.23
CA LYS A 367 -17.32 -41.94 11.69
C LYS A 367 -16.77 -43.32 12.01
N TYR A 368 -15.99 -43.90 11.09
CA TYR A 368 -15.30 -45.17 11.31
C TYR A 368 -14.05 -44.95 12.17
N ILE A 369 -13.94 -45.66 13.30
CA ILE A 369 -12.85 -45.48 14.28
C ILE A 369 -12.23 -46.85 14.62
N CYS A 370 -10.90 -46.96 14.63
CA CYS A 370 -10.24 -48.19 15.05
C CYS A 370 -10.21 -48.29 16.59
N ARG A 371 -10.02 -49.49 17.15
CA ARG A 371 -9.92 -49.68 18.61
C ARG A 371 -8.81 -48.84 19.25
N GLY A 372 -7.73 -48.55 18.55
CA GLY A 372 -6.64 -47.70 19.06
C GLY A 372 -6.96 -46.20 19.14
N CYS A 373 -8.02 -45.73 18.47
CA CYS A 373 -8.50 -44.35 18.56
C CYS A 373 -9.81 -44.23 19.37
N ALA A 374 -10.33 -45.34 19.89
CA ALA A 374 -11.56 -45.38 20.65
C ALA A 374 -11.25 -45.60 22.14
N LEU A 375 -11.94 -44.86 23.00
CA LEU A 375 -11.95 -45.11 24.45
C LEU A 375 -13.25 -45.84 24.80
N LEU A 376 -13.15 -46.89 25.60
CA LEU A 376 -14.33 -47.59 26.11
C LEU A 376 -14.79 -46.93 27.42
N TYR A 377 -16.09 -46.63 27.50
CA TYR A 377 -16.74 -46.13 28.70
C TYR A 377 -17.89 -47.07 29.07
N CYS A 378 -18.19 -47.20 30.37
CA CYS A 378 -19.44 -47.83 30.80
C CYS A 378 -20.63 -46.90 30.48
N PRO A 379 -21.88 -47.41 30.43
CA PRO A 379 -23.06 -46.60 30.10
C PRO A 379 -23.23 -45.36 30.99
N ALA A 380 -22.87 -45.46 32.29
CA ALA A 380 -22.93 -44.34 33.21
C ALA A 380 -21.93 -43.23 32.85
N CYS A 381 -20.67 -43.59 32.57
CA CYS A 381 -19.64 -42.63 32.17
C CYS A 381 -19.90 -42.03 30.78
N ALA A 382 -20.46 -42.81 29.86
CA ALA A 382 -20.82 -42.32 28.53
C ALA A 382 -21.94 -41.27 28.58
N ASN A 383 -22.95 -41.47 29.44
CA ASN A 383 -24.06 -40.54 29.60
C ASN A 383 -23.63 -39.22 30.26
N TYR A 384 -22.74 -39.26 31.25
CA TYR A 384 -22.28 -38.06 31.96
C TYR A 384 -21.61 -37.01 31.03
N PHE A 385 -20.80 -37.47 30.08
CA PHE A 385 -20.17 -36.59 29.08
C PHE A 385 -21.16 -36.09 28.01
N CYS A 386 -22.18 -36.87 27.68
CA CYS A 386 -23.20 -36.50 26.70
C CYS A 386 -24.14 -35.40 27.22
N SER A 387 -24.52 -35.44 28.51
CA SER A 387 -25.40 -34.42 29.12
C SER A 387 -24.73 -33.05 29.31
N SER A 388 -23.40 -33.02 29.28
CA SER A 388 -22.61 -31.80 29.46
C SER A 388 -22.48 -30.98 28.17
N SER A 389 -22.69 -31.59 26.99
CA SER A 389 -22.61 -30.90 25.69
C SER A 389 -23.90 -30.21 25.25
N GLU A 390 -25.06 -30.53 25.83
CA GLU A 390 -26.35 -29.90 25.48
C GLU A 390 -26.66 -28.59 26.23
N ARG A 391 -25.83 -28.19 27.20
CA ARG A 391 -25.94 -26.89 27.91
C ARG A 391 -24.91 -25.84 27.47
N GLY A 392 -24.48 -25.92 26.21
CA GLY A 392 -23.59 -24.96 25.57
C GLY A 392 -24.21 -24.32 24.31
N SER A 393 -25.13 -23.38 24.55
CA SER A 393 -25.53 -22.29 23.65
C SER A 393 -26.43 -22.60 22.45
N VAL A 394 -27.70 -22.19 22.64
CA VAL A 394 -28.76 -21.72 21.71
C VAL A 394 -28.44 -21.75 20.22
#